data_AF-A0AAV5FJS1-F1
#
_entry.id   AF-A0AAV5FJS1-F1
#
_cell.length_a   1.000
_cell.length_b   1.000
_cell.length_c   1.000
_cell.angle_alpha   90.00
_cell.angle_beta   90.00
_cell.angle_gamma   90.00
#
_symmetry.space_group_name_H-M   'P 1'
#
loop_
_entity.id
_entity.type
_entity.pdbx_description
1 polymer ?
#
loop_
_entity_poly.entity_id
_entity_poly.type
_entity_poly.pdbx_seq_one_letter_code
_entity_poly.pdbx_strand_id
1 'polypeptide(L)'
;MDLCDWLHVYSTAIRALGGDSFVMANYLHICLAPVARTWLTNLPDSSISSWADLCRQFVANFQATFDRPGNHWELSCIKQRDREPLRDYIQCFCRVKNTIPNISDAQVIAAFQAGLPDDDLIKKIGRLDAAGGLTARDLFTMADKYATGNLALF
;
A
#
# COMPACT_ATOMS: atom_id res chain seq x y z
N MET A 1 -3.03 4.67 0.21
CA MET A 1 -3.92 5.85 0.16
C MET A 1 -3.39 6.71 -0.96
N ASP A 2 -4.20 6.97 -1.98
CA ASP A 2 -3.75 7.84 -3.08
C ASP A 2 -3.85 9.32 -2.69
N LEU A 3 -3.40 10.20 -3.58
CA LEU A 3 -3.33 11.63 -3.32
C LEU A 3 -4.72 12.29 -3.18
N CYS A 4 -5.72 11.76 -3.88
CA CYS A 4 -7.11 12.23 -3.80
C CYS A 4 -7.74 11.85 -2.46
N ASP A 5 -7.54 10.60 -2.03
CA ASP A 5 -7.99 10.12 -0.73
C ASP A 5 -7.36 10.93 0.41
N TRP A 6 -6.05 11.19 0.32
CA TRP A 6 -5.35 11.98 1.34
C TRP A 6 -5.90 13.40 1.46
N LEU A 7 -6.12 14.10 0.33
CA LEU A 7 -6.73 15.43 0.31
C LEU A 7 -8.15 15.42 0.87
N HIS A 8 -8.91 14.35 0.60
CA HIS A 8 -10.26 14.18 1.13
C HIS A 8 -10.26 14.01 2.65
N VAL A 9 -9.37 13.17 3.19
CA VAL A 9 -9.19 12.97 4.64
C VAL A 9 -8.78 14.27 5.32
N TYR A 10 -7.79 14.98 4.75
CA TYR A 10 -7.35 16.29 5.25
C TYR A 10 -8.51 17.31 5.30
N SER A 11 -9.25 17.43 4.19
CA SER A 11 -10.40 18.34 4.09
C SER A 11 -11.49 18.01 5.11
N THR A 12 -11.75 16.73 5.33
CA THR A 12 -12.76 16.25 6.28
C THR A 12 -12.35 16.54 7.72
N ALA A 13 -11.08 16.33 8.06
CA ALA A 13 -10.55 16.64 9.39
C ALA A 13 -10.67 18.13 9.73
N ILE A 14 -10.32 19.02 8.81
CA ILE A 14 -10.44 20.47 9.02
C ILE A 14 -11.91 20.90 9.16
N ARG A 15 -12.81 20.35 8.34
CA ARG A 15 -14.26 20.62 8.49
C ARG A 15 -14.80 20.17 9.83
N ALA A 16 -14.37 19.02 10.33
CA ALA A 16 -14.78 18.53 11.65
C ALA A 16 -14.34 19.48 12.78
N LEU A 17 -13.27 20.23 12.59
CA LEU A 17 -12.80 21.27 13.51
C LEU A 17 -13.46 22.65 13.26
N GLY A 18 -14.47 22.73 12.39
CA GLY A 18 -15.15 23.97 12.03
C GLY A 18 -14.39 24.86 11.04
N GLY A 19 -13.30 24.35 10.44
CA GLY A 19 -12.54 25.08 9.44
C GLY A 19 -13.18 25.06 8.05
N ASP A 20 -13.00 26.13 7.31
CA ASP A 20 -13.49 26.31 5.94
C ASP A 20 -12.37 26.09 4.90
N SER A 21 -12.66 26.36 3.63
CA SER A 21 -11.69 26.24 2.54
C SER A 21 -10.49 27.18 2.65
N PHE A 22 -10.63 28.32 3.33
CA PHE A 22 -9.50 29.22 3.58
C PHE A 22 -8.55 28.62 4.61
N VAL A 23 -9.10 28.05 5.69
CA VAL A 23 -8.31 27.31 6.68
C VAL A 23 -7.59 26.13 6.02
N MET A 24 -8.28 25.37 5.17
CA MET A 24 -7.64 24.27 4.42
C MET A 24 -6.43 24.74 3.61
N ALA A 25 -6.58 25.81 2.82
CA ALA A 25 -5.50 26.34 2.00
C ALA A 25 -4.33 26.87 2.83
N ASN A 26 -4.61 27.62 3.90
CA ASN A 26 -3.59 28.24 4.74
C ASN A 26 -2.75 27.21 5.50
N TYR A 27 -3.35 26.10 5.94
CA TYR A 27 -2.64 25.10 6.76
C TYR A 27 -2.06 23.95 5.94
N LEU A 28 -2.37 23.85 4.64
CA LEU A 28 -1.94 22.72 3.81
C LEU A 28 -0.42 22.54 3.84
N HIS A 29 0.33 23.63 3.74
CA HIS A 29 1.79 23.61 3.68
C HIS A 29 2.44 22.91 4.90
N ILE A 30 1.80 22.92 6.07
CA ILE A 30 2.33 22.27 7.29
C ILE A 30 2.34 20.75 7.12
N CYS A 31 1.36 20.20 6.40
CA CYS A 31 1.19 18.77 6.19
C CYS A 31 1.96 18.22 4.97
N LEU A 32 2.63 19.09 4.21
CA LEU A 32 3.31 18.72 2.96
C LEU A 32 4.79 18.39 3.17
N ALA A 33 5.35 17.47 2.37
CA ALA A 33 6.79 17.24 2.27
C ALA A 33 7.53 18.45 1.67
N PRO A 34 8.86 18.59 1.87
CA PRO A 34 9.61 19.76 1.39
C PRO A 34 9.40 20.10 -0.09
N VAL A 35 9.44 19.10 -0.98
CA VAL A 35 9.24 19.28 -2.43
C VAL A 35 7.86 19.85 -2.76
N ALA A 36 6.82 19.37 -2.06
CA ALA A 36 5.44 19.83 -2.24
C ALA A 36 5.22 21.24 -1.69
N ARG A 37 5.90 21.60 -0.59
CA ARG A 37 5.90 22.97 -0.06
C ARG A 37 6.55 23.94 -1.04
N THR A 38 7.72 23.60 -1.58
CA THR A 38 8.41 24.44 -2.57
C THR A 38 7.58 24.66 -3.82
N TRP A 39 6.90 23.63 -4.32
CA TRP A 39 5.95 23.79 -5.42
C TRP A 39 4.84 24.78 -5.07
N LEU A 40 4.21 24.61 -3.90
CA LEU A 40 3.08 25.45 -3.47
C LEU A 40 3.49 26.93 -3.36
N THR A 41 4.70 27.21 -2.88
CA THR A 41 5.23 28.58 -2.76
C THR A 41 5.68 29.20 -4.08
N ASN A 42 5.92 28.38 -5.12
CA ASN A 42 6.37 28.84 -6.43
C ASN A 42 5.25 28.99 -7.46
N LEU A 43 4.00 28.80 -7.04
CA LEU A 43 2.86 29.01 -7.92
C LEU A 43 2.73 30.51 -8.29
N PRO A 44 2.35 30.83 -9.54
CA PRO A 44 2.09 32.21 -9.92
C PRO A 44 1.00 32.86 -9.06
N ASP A 45 1.13 34.15 -8.82
CA ASP A 45 0.10 34.90 -8.11
C ASP A 45 -1.27 34.71 -8.77
N SER A 46 -2.30 34.48 -7.95
CA SER A 46 -3.67 34.26 -8.41
C SER A 46 -3.88 33.05 -9.33
N SER A 47 -2.93 32.09 -9.39
CA SER A 47 -3.10 30.85 -10.16
C SER A 47 -4.07 29.84 -9.51
N ILE A 48 -4.44 30.06 -8.25
CA ILE A 48 -5.39 29.24 -7.49
C ILE A 48 -6.61 30.09 -7.18
N SER A 49 -7.76 29.65 -7.68
CA SER A 49 -9.05 30.34 -7.50
C SER A 49 -9.90 29.78 -6.36
N SER A 50 -9.63 28.54 -5.92
CA SER A 50 -10.40 27.86 -4.87
C SER A 50 -9.64 26.65 -4.30
N TRP A 51 -10.12 26.12 -3.17
CA TRP A 51 -9.62 24.86 -2.61
C TRP A 51 -9.70 23.69 -3.61
N ALA A 52 -10.81 23.58 -4.34
CA ALA A 52 -10.98 22.53 -5.35
C ALA A 52 -9.96 22.67 -6.49
N ASP A 53 -9.64 23.91 -6.87
CA ASP A 53 -8.66 24.21 -7.90
C ASP A 53 -7.23 23.88 -7.45
N LEU A 54 -6.87 24.25 -6.22
CA LEU A 54 -5.62 23.85 -5.58
C LEU A 54 -5.47 22.32 -5.52
N CYS A 55 -6.50 21.60 -5.09
CA CYS A 55 -6.51 20.14 -5.06
C CYS A 55 -6.27 19.53 -6.44
N ARG A 56 -6.94 20.03 -7.48
CA ARG A 56 -6.73 19.55 -8.85
C ARG A 56 -5.30 19.78 -9.32
N GLN A 57 -4.76 20.98 -9.14
CA GLN A 57 -3.40 21.30 -9.56
C GLN A 57 -2.36 20.49 -8.78
N PHE A 58 -2.58 20.31 -7.47
CA PHE A 58 -1.73 19.48 -6.62
C PHE A 58 -1.72 18.02 -7.08
N VAL A 59 -2.90 17.44 -7.34
CA VAL A 59 -3.02 16.09 -7.89
C VAL A 59 -2.36 16.01 -9.26
N ALA A 60 -2.67 16.91 -10.19
CA ALA A 60 -2.07 16.88 -11.52
C ALA A 60 -0.53 16.96 -11.49
N ASN A 61 0.04 17.76 -10.59
CA ASN A 61 1.49 17.93 -10.47
C ASN A 61 2.17 16.72 -9.81
N PHE A 62 1.54 16.11 -8.80
CA PHE A 62 2.17 15.10 -7.97
C PHE A 62 1.65 13.69 -8.17
N GLN A 63 0.56 13.45 -8.90
CA GLN A 63 -0.03 12.12 -9.09
C GLN A 63 0.90 11.14 -9.80
N ALA A 64 1.78 11.63 -10.69
CA ALA A 64 2.80 10.79 -11.33
C ALA A 64 3.99 10.48 -10.41
N THR A 65 4.19 11.28 -9.37
CA THR A 65 5.32 11.17 -8.41
C THR A 65 4.93 10.58 -7.06
N PHE A 66 3.65 10.64 -6.70
CA PHE A 66 3.09 9.88 -5.60
C PHE A 66 3.03 8.44 -6.08
N ASP A 67 3.79 7.59 -5.40
CA ASP A 67 3.77 6.15 -5.59
C ASP A 67 2.33 5.73 -5.85
N ARG A 68 2.09 5.23 -7.06
CA ARG A 68 0.84 4.52 -7.33
C ARG A 68 0.67 3.54 -6.17
N PRO A 69 -0.53 3.45 -5.55
CA PRO A 69 -0.79 2.38 -4.59
C PRO A 69 -0.26 1.09 -5.22
N GLY A 70 0.64 0.39 -4.51
CA GLY A 70 1.49 -0.61 -5.13
C GLY A 70 0.67 -1.52 -6.02
N ASN A 71 1.10 -1.71 -7.26
CA ASN A 71 0.34 -2.51 -8.21
C ASN A 71 0.34 -3.97 -7.71
N HIS A 72 -0.77 -4.70 -7.82
CA HIS A 72 -0.79 -6.16 -7.57
C HIS A 72 0.32 -6.92 -8.33
N TRP A 73 0.79 -6.37 -9.44
CA TRP A 73 1.98 -6.83 -10.18
C TRP A 73 3.29 -6.76 -9.38
N GLU A 74 3.46 -5.75 -8.51
CA GLU A 74 4.65 -5.61 -7.66
C GLU A 74 4.80 -6.79 -6.71
N LEU A 75 3.70 -7.27 -6.12
CA LEU A 75 3.72 -8.49 -5.32
C LEU A 75 4.12 -9.72 -6.12
N SER A 76 3.68 -9.80 -7.38
CA SER A 76 4.01 -10.93 -8.26
C SER A 76 5.50 -10.96 -8.65
N CYS A 77 6.18 -9.81 -8.55
CA CYS A 77 7.62 -9.67 -8.80
C CYS A 77 8.48 -10.08 -7.59
N ILE A 78 7.91 -10.23 -6.40
CA ILE A 78 8.65 -10.66 -5.21
C ILE A 78 8.88 -12.16 -5.30
N LYS A 79 10.13 -12.56 -5.47
CA LYS A 79 10.59 -13.94 -5.46
C LYS A 79 11.50 -14.15 -4.26
N GLN A 80 11.34 -15.28 -3.57
CA GLN A 80 12.31 -15.72 -2.58
C GLN A 80 13.63 -16.00 -3.30
N ARG A 81 14.70 -15.38 -2.83
CA ARG A 81 16.03 -15.51 -3.44
C ARG A 81 16.67 -16.84 -3.03
N ASP A 82 17.65 -17.28 -3.82
CA ASP A 82 18.46 -18.44 -3.48
C ASP A 82 19.09 -18.27 -2.09
N ARG A 83 18.84 -19.24 -1.20
CA ARG A 83 19.30 -19.26 0.20
C ARG A 83 18.72 -18.15 1.09
N GLU A 84 17.73 -17.39 0.64
CA GLU A 84 16.98 -16.48 1.51
C GLU A 84 16.11 -17.31 2.48
N PRO A 85 16.21 -17.09 3.80
CA PRO A 85 15.30 -17.71 4.75
C PRO A 85 13.85 -17.35 4.42
N LEU A 86 12.95 -18.33 4.48
CA LEU A 86 11.51 -18.12 4.19
C LEU A 86 10.92 -16.95 5.00
N ARG A 87 11.40 -16.76 6.23
CA ARG A 87 10.98 -15.67 7.11
C ARG A 87 11.32 -14.28 6.56
N ASP A 88 12.50 -14.12 5.96
CA ASP A 88 12.95 -12.85 5.41
C ASP A 88 12.14 -12.52 4.14
N TYR A 89 11.87 -13.54 3.32
CA TYR A 89 10.94 -13.42 2.20
C TYR A 89 9.53 -12.99 2.66
N ILE A 90 8.95 -13.64 3.68
CA ILE A 90 7.64 -13.27 4.23
C ILE A 90 7.63 -11.82 4.70
N GLN A 91 8.69 -11.37 5.41
CA GLN A 91 8.78 -9.98 5.85
C GLN A 91 8.83 -8.99 4.69
N CYS A 92 9.64 -9.29 3.66
CA CYS A 92 9.72 -8.46 2.46
C CYS A 92 8.38 -8.40 1.72
N PHE A 93 7.73 -9.54 1.55
CA PHE A 93 6.43 -9.66 0.91
C PHE A 93 5.36 -8.88 1.67
N CYS A 94 5.26 -9.05 2.99
CA CYS A 94 4.32 -8.33 3.85
C CYS A 94 4.54 -6.81 3.82
N ARG A 95 5.80 -6.36 3.77
CA ARG A 95 6.13 -4.94 3.67
C ARG A 95 5.55 -4.32 2.40
N VAL A 96 5.69 -4.99 1.26
CA VAL A 96 5.09 -4.52 -0.02
C VAL A 96 3.58 -4.69 0.00
N LYS A 97 3.04 -5.82 0.48
CA LYS A 97 1.59 -6.06 0.56
C LYS A 97 0.87 -4.97 1.34
N ASN A 98 1.49 -4.42 2.39
CA ASN A 98 0.91 -3.36 3.21
C ASN A 98 0.89 -1.99 2.53
N THR A 99 1.58 -1.79 1.40
CA THR A 99 1.47 -0.56 0.59
C THR A 99 0.34 -0.61 -0.43
N ILE A 100 -0.29 -1.79 -0.61
CA ILE A 100 -1.32 -2.04 -1.61
C ILE A 100 -2.72 -2.00 -0.97
N PRO A 101 -3.53 -0.96 -1.19
CA PRO A 101 -4.90 -0.91 -0.72
C PRO A 101 -5.79 -1.88 -1.52
N ASN A 102 -6.81 -2.43 -0.85
CA ASN A 102 -7.90 -3.21 -1.47
C ASN A 102 -7.47 -4.45 -2.29
N ILE A 103 -6.30 -5.04 -2.00
CA ILE A 103 -5.93 -6.31 -2.61
C ILE A 103 -6.73 -7.47 -2.01
N SER A 104 -7.27 -8.34 -2.85
CA SER A 104 -8.01 -9.53 -2.42
C SER A 104 -7.08 -10.62 -1.88
N ASP A 105 -7.60 -11.46 -0.98
CA ASP A 105 -6.87 -12.61 -0.46
C ASP A 105 -6.39 -13.54 -1.60
N ALA A 106 -7.25 -13.78 -2.60
CA ALA A 106 -6.91 -14.59 -3.77
C ALA A 106 -5.67 -14.06 -4.53
N GLN A 107 -5.58 -12.74 -4.72
CA GLN A 107 -4.42 -12.12 -5.37
C GLN A 107 -3.15 -12.23 -4.51
N VAL A 108 -3.28 -12.08 -3.18
CA VAL A 108 -2.16 -12.25 -2.24
C VAL A 108 -1.64 -13.69 -2.30
N ILE A 109 -2.54 -14.68 -2.23
CA ILE A 109 -2.21 -16.10 -2.24
C ILE A 109 -1.51 -16.48 -3.55
N ALA A 110 -2.09 -16.10 -4.70
CA ALA A 110 -1.52 -16.39 -6.01
C ALA A 110 -0.12 -15.77 -6.19
N ALA A 111 0.07 -14.50 -5.80
CA ALA A 111 1.36 -13.83 -5.88
C ALA A 111 2.40 -14.48 -4.95
N PHE A 112 1.99 -14.85 -3.73
CA PHE A 112 2.87 -15.50 -2.76
C PHE A 112 3.33 -16.87 -3.25
N GLN A 113 2.42 -17.69 -3.79
CA GLN A 113 2.76 -19.00 -4.37
C GLN A 113 3.72 -18.87 -5.55
N ALA A 114 3.48 -17.90 -6.45
CA ALA A 114 4.35 -17.66 -7.59
C ALA A 114 5.75 -17.18 -7.18
N GLY A 115 5.93 -16.68 -5.96
CA GLY A 115 7.19 -16.21 -5.40
C GLY A 115 8.04 -17.26 -4.71
N LEU A 116 7.49 -18.46 -4.46
CA LEU A 116 8.17 -19.52 -3.72
C LEU A 116 8.91 -20.51 -4.65
N PRO A 117 10.11 -20.96 -4.27
CA PRO A 117 10.79 -22.09 -4.91
C PRO A 117 10.44 -23.44 -4.27
N ASP A 118 9.79 -23.46 -3.12
CA ASP A 118 9.48 -24.68 -2.34
C ASP A 118 8.16 -25.32 -2.79
N ASP A 119 8.27 -26.38 -3.60
CA ASP A 119 7.13 -27.13 -4.14
C ASP A 119 6.22 -27.73 -3.05
N ASP A 120 6.78 -28.13 -1.91
CA ASP A 120 5.99 -28.77 -0.85
C ASP A 120 5.16 -27.74 -0.10
N LEU A 121 5.74 -26.56 0.16
CA LEU A 121 4.99 -25.42 0.68
C LEU A 121 3.92 -24.95 -0.31
N ILE A 122 4.23 -24.86 -1.61
CA ILE A 122 3.26 -24.49 -2.65
C ILE A 122 2.07 -25.45 -2.67
N LYS A 123 2.32 -26.77 -2.65
CA LYS A 123 1.26 -27.79 -2.59
C LYS A 123 0.42 -27.68 -1.33
N LYS A 124 1.03 -27.41 -0.17
CA LYS A 124 0.32 -27.25 1.10
C LYS A 124 -0.62 -26.05 1.07
N ILE A 125 -0.16 -24.92 0.54
CA ILE A 125 -0.99 -23.72 0.32
C ILE A 125 -2.16 -24.05 -0.62
N GLY A 126 -1.89 -24.71 -1.76
CA GLY A 126 -2.92 -25.02 -2.74
C GLY A 126 -4.02 -25.94 -2.21
N ARG A 127 -3.70 -26.89 -1.33
CA ARG A 127 -4.70 -27.74 -0.66
C ARG A 127 -5.61 -26.95 0.29
N LEU A 128 -5.04 -26.00 1.04
CA LEU A 128 -5.81 -25.15 1.95
C LEU A 128 -6.70 -24.17 1.19
N ASP A 129 -6.18 -23.61 0.10
CA ASP A 129 -6.95 -22.70 -0.77
C ASP A 129 -8.13 -23.43 -1.45
N ALA A 130 -7.89 -24.66 -1.93
CA ALA A 130 -8.93 -25.50 -2.53
C ALA A 130 -10.04 -25.92 -1.53
N ALA A 131 -9.74 -25.96 -0.23
CA ALA A 131 -10.76 -26.20 0.80
C ALA A 131 -11.70 -24.99 1.00
N GLY A 132 -11.33 -23.83 0.45
CA GLY A 132 -12.10 -22.59 0.51
C GLY A 132 -11.86 -21.82 1.82
N GLY A 133 -11.87 -20.49 1.71
CA GLY A 133 -11.79 -19.60 2.87
C GLY A 133 -10.38 -19.33 3.40
N LEU A 134 -9.33 -19.67 2.63
CA LEU A 134 -7.96 -19.28 2.97
C LEU A 134 -7.84 -17.74 2.90
N THR A 135 -7.49 -17.12 4.02
CA THR A 135 -7.20 -15.68 4.07
C THR A 135 -5.71 -15.41 4.00
N ALA A 136 -5.30 -14.19 3.63
CA ALA A 136 -3.89 -13.78 3.68
C ALA A 136 -3.29 -13.96 5.08
N ARG A 137 -4.08 -13.75 6.15
CA ARG A 137 -3.63 -13.94 7.53
C ARG A 137 -3.30 -15.41 7.82
N ASP A 138 -4.16 -16.32 7.38
CA ASP A 138 -3.97 -17.76 7.61
C ASP A 138 -2.77 -18.28 6.82
N LEU A 139 -2.60 -17.79 5.58
CA LEU A 139 -1.41 -18.02 4.75
C LEU A 139 -0.12 -17.65 5.49
N PHE A 140 0.01 -16.41 5.97
CA PHE A 140 1.25 -15.97 6.65
C PHE A 140 1.48 -16.69 7.97
N THR A 141 0.43 -17.01 8.71
CA THR A 141 0.51 -17.79 9.96
C THR A 141 1.07 -19.19 9.68
N MET A 142 0.59 -19.85 8.62
CA MET A 142 1.07 -21.16 8.23
C MET A 142 2.52 -21.09 7.70
N ALA A 143 2.86 -20.08 6.90
CA ALA A 143 4.20 -19.93 6.34
C ALA A 143 5.27 -19.65 7.42
N ASP A 144 4.96 -18.86 8.46
CA ASP A 144 5.88 -18.64 9.60
C ASP A 144 6.07 -19.91 10.45
N LYS A 145 5.00 -20.71 10.62
CA LYS A 145 5.10 -22.04 11.25
C LYS A 145 5.97 -23.02 10.43
N TYR A 146 5.84 -22.98 9.11
CA TYR A 146 6.67 -23.77 8.20
C TYR A 146 8.14 -23.35 8.31
N ALA A 147 8.41 -22.03 8.30
CA ALA A 147 9.77 -21.48 8.42
C ALA A 147 10.45 -21.83 9.75
N THR A 148 9.69 -22.02 10.83
CA THR A 148 10.21 -22.35 12.16
C THR A 148 10.37 -23.87 12.40
N GLY A 149 10.09 -24.71 11.41
CA GLY A 149 10.22 -26.16 11.53
C GLY A 149 9.19 -26.82 12.44
N ASN A 150 8.16 -26.07 12.87
CA ASN A 150 7.08 -26.56 13.71
C ASN A 150 6.00 -27.24 12.83
N LEU A 151 6.42 -28.27 12.09
CA LEU A 151 5.57 -29.06 11.19
C LEU A 151 4.66 -30.05 11.93
N ALA A 152 4.71 -30.13 13.25
CA ALA A 152 4.09 -31.19 14.04
C ALA A 152 2.56 -31.12 14.21
N LEU A 153 1.82 -30.22 13.55
CA LEU A 153 0.39 -30.04 13.87
C LEU A 153 -0.57 -29.82 12.69
N PHE A 154 -0.33 -30.40 11.51
CA PHE A 154 -1.39 -30.63 10.51
C PHE A 154 -1.04 -31.82 9.60
#